data_AF-X0SHR8-F1
#
_entry.id   AF-X0SHR8-F1
#
_cell.length_a   1.000
_cell.length_b   1.000
_cell.length_c   1.000
_cell.angle_alpha   90.00
_cell.angle_beta   90.00
_cell.angle_gamma   90.00
#
_symmetry.space_group_name_H-M   'P 1'
#
loop_
_entity.id
_entity.type
_entity.pdbx_description
1 polymer ?
#
loop_
_entity_poly.entity_id
_entity_poly.type
_entity_poly.pdbx_seq_one_letter_code
_entity_poly.pdbx_strand_id
1 'polypeptide(L)'
;GVYWIDTIDEINSLIEFNNVTHGAKRHIPSITAKVEKDLVYPLLRGKDVRKWNAKPIISIIIPQDLQKRHNGMSESIMNSNYPLTYDYLCQFKTELSSRRTFQKFLKPNNLPFYSLYDIKNYTFSAYKVVWKEISTKIEGAVVHKKDSRVIIPDHKLVFVEFNDDSESHFFCALINSTPFNFFALSSSVTTQHAPKVLREIMVPQFDPSDSTHQDLSRLSKESHRKTAAGIDVIDLEEQIDELTAEIWELTMEELKNIKDSSAELR
;
A
#
# COMPACT_ATOMS: atom_id res chain seq x y z
N GLY A 1 -6.05 15.25 7.09
CA GLY A 1 -6.94 16.36 7.43
C GLY A 1 -8.01 15.84 8.37
N VAL A 2 -8.98 15.09 7.84
CA VAL A 2 -10.08 14.52 8.65
C VAL A 2 -9.88 13.02 8.88
N TYR A 3 -9.72 12.23 7.81
CA TYR A 3 -9.68 10.77 7.93
C TYR A 3 -8.40 10.18 8.53
N TRP A 4 -7.28 10.88 8.40
CA TRP A 4 -5.98 10.38 8.87
C TRP A 4 -5.82 10.76 10.33
N ILE A 5 -5.42 9.80 11.16
CA ILE A 5 -5.40 9.95 12.61
C ILE A 5 -4.08 9.45 13.19
N ASP A 6 -3.60 10.14 14.20
CA ASP A 6 -2.50 9.73 15.06
C ASP A 6 -3.09 9.19 16.37
N THR A 7 -2.89 7.91 16.63
CA THR A 7 -3.53 7.21 17.75
C THR A 7 -2.83 7.57 19.05
N ILE A 8 -3.58 8.07 20.03
CA ILE A 8 -3.09 8.41 21.36
C ILE A 8 -3.22 7.19 22.27
N ASP A 9 -4.41 6.59 22.30
CA ASP A 9 -4.71 5.45 23.16
C ASP A 9 -5.84 4.58 22.58
N GLU A 10 -5.88 3.33 23.03
CA GLU A 10 -6.95 2.38 22.75
C GLU A 10 -7.64 2.00 24.05
N ILE A 11 -8.92 2.37 24.19
CA ILE A 11 -9.71 2.12 25.39
C ILE A 11 -10.93 1.27 25.00
N ASN A 12 -10.89 -0.01 25.34
CA ASN A 12 -11.91 -0.99 24.97
C ASN A 12 -12.12 -1.06 23.44
N SER A 13 -13.29 -0.66 22.95
CA SER A 13 -13.65 -0.63 21.53
C SER A 13 -13.45 0.74 20.88
N LEU A 14 -12.80 1.69 21.57
CA LEU A 14 -12.61 3.06 21.12
C LEU A 14 -11.13 3.39 20.91
N ILE A 15 -10.89 4.25 19.92
CA ILE A 15 -9.59 4.85 19.64
C ILE A 15 -9.66 6.33 19.95
N GLU A 16 -8.81 6.80 20.85
CA GLU A 16 -8.56 8.21 21.10
C GLU A 16 -7.41 8.69 20.21
N PHE A 17 -7.57 9.83 19.53
CA PHE A 17 -6.64 10.25 18.49
C PHE A 17 -6.59 11.76 18.29
N ASN A 18 -5.51 12.22 17.64
CA ASN A 18 -5.42 13.52 17.00
C ASN A 18 -5.58 13.38 15.49
N ASN A 19 -6.37 14.23 14.84
CA ASN A 19 -6.44 14.21 13.37
C ASN A 19 -5.14 14.77 12.76
N VAL A 20 -4.61 14.09 11.75
CA VAL A 20 -3.37 14.48 11.07
C VAL A 20 -3.67 15.62 10.10
N THR A 21 -3.33 16.86 10.47
CA THR A 21 -3.57 18.07 9.68
C THR A 21 -2.35 18.54 8.91
N HIS A 22 -1.13 18.18 9.34
CA HIS A 22 0.10 18.54 8.64
C HIS A 22 0.12 18.01 7.19
N GLY A 23 0.43 18.90 6.24
CA GLY A 23 0.43 18.58 4.80
C GLY A 23 -0.95 18.61 4.14
N ALA A 24 -2.01 18.95 4.87
CA ALA A 24 -3.34 19.17 4.27
C ALA A 24 -3.33 20.46 3.42
N LYS A 25 -3.82 20.37 2.18
CA LYS A 25 -3.94 21.52 1.27
C LYS A 25 -4.97 22.56 1.71
N ARG A 26 -5.90 22.18 2.60
CA ARG A 26 -6.95 23.03 3.14
C ARG A 26 -6.77 23.12 4.64
N HIS A 27 -7.11 24.26 5.20
CA HIS A 27 -7.16 24.42 6.64
C HIS A 27 -8.23 23.49 7.22
N ILE A 28 -7.81 22.61 8.13
CA ILE A 28 -8.68 21.73 8.90
C ILE A 28 -8.22 21.90 10.35
N PRO A 29 -9.12 22.20 11.29
CA PRO A 29 -8.73 22.35 12.69
C PRO A 29 -8.15 21.04 13.22
N SER A 30 -7.12 21.17 14.05
CA SER A 30 -6.54 20.05 14.79
C SER A 30 -7.38 19.84 16.05
N ILE A 31 -7.94 18.64 16.20
CA ILE A 31 -8.79 18.27 17.33
C ILE A 31 -8.42 16.88 17.85
N THR A 32 -8.67 16.68 19.13
CA THR A 32 -8.65 15.36 19.78
C THR A 32 -10.06 14.82 19.83
N ALA A 33 -10.26 13.56 19.46
CA ALA A 33 -11.56 12.91 19.44
C ALA A 33 -11.46 11.41 19.74
N LYS A 34 -12.63 10.77 19.88
CA LYS A 34 -12.76 9.32 20.03
C LYS A 34 -13.61 8.77 18.89
N VAL A 35 -13.23 7.62 18.35
CA VAL A 35 -13.95 6.90 17.29
C VAL A 35 -14.01 5.41 17.61
N GLU A 36 -14.99 4.72 17.08
CA GLU A 36 -15.10 3.27 17.18
C GLU A 36 -13.97 2.58 16.40
N LYS A 37 -13.25 1.67 17.06
CA LYS A 37 -12.08 0.96 16.52
C LYS A 37 -12.37 0.20 15.23
N ASP A 38 -13.61 -0.22 15.01
CA ASP A 38 -14.00 -1.02 13.84
C ASP A 38 -13.83 -0.31 12.50
N LEU A 39 -13.85 1.01 12.52
CA LEU A 39 -13.67 1.85 11.33
C LEU A 39 -12.23 2.35 11.17
N VAL A 40 -11.33 1.99 12.09
CA VAL A 40 -9.93 2.42 12.09
C VAL A 40 -9.02 1.33 11.52
N TYR A 41 -8.18 1.72 10.57
CA TYR A 41 -7.24 0.83 9.90
C TYR A 41 -5.83 1.44 9.87
N PRO A 42 -4.76 0.64 9.97
CA PRO A 42 -3.40 1.12 9.73
C PRO A 42 -3.27 1.70 8.33
N LEU A 43 -2.73 2.92 8.23
CA LEU A 43 -2.50 3.62 6.98
C LEU A 43 -1.03 3.59 6.59
N LEU A 44 -0.76 3.10 5.40
CA LEU A 44 0.57 3.08 4.83
C LEU A 44 0.72 4.20 3.79
N ARG A 45 1.67 5.11 4.03
CA ARG A 45 1.96 6.22 3.12
C ARG A 45 3.25 5.98 2.35
N GLY A 46 3.44 6.67 1.23
CA GLY A 46 4.68 6.61 0.46
C GLY A 46 5.97 6.83 1.28
N LYS A 47 5.95 7.69 2.30
CA LYS A 47 7.12 7.91 3.16
C LYS A 47 7.43 6.73 4.09
N ASP A 48 6.42 5.91 4.39
CA ASP A 48 6.48 4.76 5.29
C ASP A 48 6.85 3.45 4.54
N VAL A 49 7.18 3.55 3.23
CA VAL A 49 7.56 2.44 2.35
C VAL A 49 8.99 2.64 1.80
N ARG A 50 9.78 1.58 1.86
CA ARG A 50 11.12 1.41 1.28
C ARG A 50 11.25 -0.03 0.77
N LYS A 51 12.29 -0.30 -0.01
CA LYS A 51 12.61 -1.66 -0.46
C LYS A 51 12.64 -2.62 0.74
N TRP A 52 11.88 -3.72 0.66
CA TRP A 52 11.75 -4.75 1.71
C TRP A 52 11.16 -4.28 3.05
N ASN A 53 10.69 -3.03 3.16
CA ASN A 53 10.19 -2.48 4.42
C ASN A 53 8.99 -1.55 4.22
N ALA A 54 7.86 -1.92 4.82
CA ALA A 54 6.67 -1.09 4.83
C ALA A 54 6.01 -1.18 6.21
N LYS A 55 6.02 -0.07 6.96
CA LYS A 55 5.52 -0.03 8.34
C LYS A 55 4.58 1.16 8.53
N PRO A 56 3.25 0.94 8.68
CA PRO A 56 2.32 2.04 8.89
C PRO A 56 2.53 2.65 10.29
N ILE A 57 2.75 3.97 10.30
CA ILE A 57 2.99 4.76 11.52
C ILE A 57 1.70 5.40 12.03
N ILE A 58 0.75 5.68 11.14
CA ILE A 58 -0.52 6.32 11.48
C ILE A 58 -1.70 5.45 11.01
N SER A 59 -2.92 5.88 11.32
CA SER A 59 -4.15 5.18 10.97
C SER A 59 -5.08 6.04 10.11
N ILE A 60 -6.10 5.40 9.54
CA ILE A 60 -7.16 6.03 8.75
C ILE A 60 -8.54 5.55 9.22
N ILE A 61 -9.49 6.48 9.32
CA ILE A 61 -10.92 6.20 9.48
C ILE A 61 -11.51 5.91 8.10
N ILE A 62 -12.11 4.74 7.93
CA ILE A 62 -12.79 4.32 6.70
C ILE A 62 -14.28 4.11 6.98
N PRO A 63 -15.14 5.11 6.70
CA PRO A 63 -16.58 5.05 6.93
C PRO A 63 -17.33 4.36 5.77
N GLN A 64 -16.74 3.29 5.21
CA GLN A 64 -17.37 2.47 4.16
C GLN A 64 -18.17 1.35 4.80
N ASP A 65 -19.20 0.90 4.10
CA ASP A 65 -19.97 -0.28 4.49
C ASP A 65 -19.05 -1.52 4.52
N LEU A 66 -19.06 -2.27 5.63
CA LEU A 66 -18.16 -3.40 5.85
C LEU A 66 -18.40 -4.57 4.88
N GLN A 67 -19.64 -4.71 4.39
CA GLN A 67 -20.08 -5.74 3.43
C GLN A 67 -20.00 -5.21 2.00
N LYS A 68 -20.36 -3.94 1.79
CA LYS A 68 -20.39 -3.25 0.49
C LYS A 68 -19.36 -2.12 0.44
N ARG A 69 -18.08 -2.48 0.49
CA ARG A 69 -16.93 -1.56 0.62
C ARG A 69 -16.85 -0.42 -0.42
N HIS A 70 -17.54 -0.55 -1.55
CA HIS A 70 -17.65 0.50 -2.58
C HIS A 70 -18.56 1.68 -2.18
N ASN A 71 -19.41 1.50 -1.17
CA ASN A 71 -20.32 2.53 -0.68
C ASN A 71 -19.91 3.03 0.70
N GLY A 72 -20.12 4.32 0.93
CA GLY A 72 -20.16 4.86 2.28
C GLY A 72 -21.30 4.22 3.06
N MET A 73 -21.03 3.90 4.32
CA MET A 73 -22.05 3.41 5.24
C MET A 73 -23.14 4.48 5.40
N SER A 74 -24.43 4.11 5.41
CA SER A 74 -25.52 5.10 5.51
C SER A 74 -25.46 5.90 6.81
N GLU A 75 -25.95 7.15 6.79
CA GLU A 75 -25.95 8.02 7.98
C GLU A 75 -26.74 7.39 9.14
N SER A 76 -27.82 6.64 8.85
CA SER A 76 -28.60 5.93 9.87
C SER A 76 -27.81 4.79 10.54
N ILE A 77 -27.05 4.00 9.78
CA ILE A 77 -26.22 2.92 10.35
C ILE A 77 -25.05 3.53 11.12
N MET A 78 -24.39 4.55 10.57
CA MET A 78 -23.33 5.28 11.27
C MET A 78 -23.82 5.85 12.61
N ASN A 79 -24.97 6.53 12.61
CA ASN A 79 -25.53 7.11 13.83
C ASN A 79 -25.94 6.06 14.88
N SER A 80 -26.36 4.86 14.45
CA SER A 80 -26.84 3.82 15.38
C SER A 80 -25.71 2.95 15.92
N ASN A 81 -24.73 2.61 15.07
CA ASN A 81 -23.70 1.62 15.39
C ASN A 81 -22.32 2.24 15.64
N TYR A 82 -22.07 3.43 15.09
CA TYR A 82 -20.79 4.14 15.17
C TYR A 82 -21.00 5.65 15.49
N PRO A 83 -21.78 5.98 16.55
CA PRO A 83 -22.19 7.35 16.84
C PRO A 83 -21.02 8.32 17.03
N LEU A 84 -19.93 7.89 17.67
CA LEU A 84 -18.78 8.78 17.91
C LEU A 84 -18.05 9.11 16.61
N THR A 85 -17.89 8.12 15.72
CA THR A 85 -17.33 8.37 14.39
C THR A 85 -18.25 9.26 13.57
N TYR A 86 -19.56 9.06 13.66
CA TYR A 86 -20.53 9.90 12.97
C TYR A 86 -20.49 11.36 13.45
N ASP A 87 -20.47 11.58 14.76
CA ASP A 87 -20.37 12.90 15.38
C ASP A 87 -19.06 13.60 15.00
N TYR A 88 -17.94 12.88 15.03
CA TYR A 88 -16.65 13.38 14.56
C TYR A 88 -16.71 13.84 13.10
N LEU A 89 -17.26 13.01 12.20
CA LEU A 89 -17.35 13.34 10.78
C LEU A 89 -18.31 14.52 10.53
N CYS A 90 -19.40 14.63 11.29
CA CYS A 90 -20.36 15.72 11.20
C CYS A 90 -19.75 17.10 11.48
N GLN A 91 -18.75 17.18 12.37
CA GLN A 91 -18.01 18.42 12.62
C GLN A 91 -17.32 18.97 11.36
N PHE A 92 -17.01 18.10 10.40
CA PHE A 92 -16.37 18.45 9.13
C PHE A 92 -17.30 18.32 7.92
N LYS A 93 -18.63 18.32 8.13
CA LYS A 93 -19.61 18.05 7.06
C LYS A 93 -19.45 19.01 5.89
N THR A 94 -19.20 20.29 6.16
CA THR A 94 -18.98 21.33 5.14
C THR A 94 -17.73 21.03 4.30
N GLU A 95 -16.61 20.75 4.96
CA GLU A 95 -15.31 20.48 4.36
C GLU A 95 -15.35 19.21 3.52
N LEU A 96 -15.92 18.13 4.09
CA LEU A 96 -16.05 16.83 3.44
C LEU A 96 -17.00 16.88 2.24
N SER A 97 -18.11 17.60 2.36
CA SER A 97 -19.04 17.83 1.25
C SER A 97 -18.39 18.67 0.15
N SER A 98 -17.52 19.62 0.47
CA SER A 98 -16.86 20.47 -0.54
C SER A 98 -15.71 19.78 -1.31
N ARG A 99 -15.39 18.52 -1.02
CA ARG A 99 -14.32 17.79 -1.72
C ARG A 99 -14.70 17.60 -3.19
N ARG A 100 -13.80 17.96 -4.11
CA ARG A 100 -14.04 17.81 -5.56
C ARG A 100 -14.41 16.36 -5.93
N THR A 101 -13.72 15.39 -5.35
CA THR A 101 -14.00 13.96 -5.55
C THR A 101 -15.40 13.59 -5.09
N PHE A 102 -15.85 14.13 -3.95
CA PHE A 102 -17.21 13.90 -3.46
C PHE A 102 -18.25 14.49 -4.40
N GLN A 103 -18.12 15.77 -4.75
CA GLN A 103 -19.07 16.46 -5.65
C GLN A 103 -19.17 15.80 -7.03
N LYS A 104 -18.05 15.33 -7.58
CA LYS A 104 -18.00 14.77 -8.93
C LYS A 104 -18.45 13.31 -9.00
N PHE A 105 -18.10 12.49 -7.99
CA PHE A 105 -18.23 11.03 -8.12
C PHE A 105 -19.08 10.36 -7.05
N LEU A 106 -19.22 10.94 -5.85
CA LEU A 106 -19.92 10.28 -4.73
C LEU A 106 -21.34 10.84 -4.54
N LYS A 107 -21.47 12.16 -4.60
CA LYS A 107 -22.77 12.85 -4.49
C LYS A 107 -23.77 12.44 -5.59
N PRO A 108 -23.39 12.32 -6.89
CA PRO A 108 -24.34 11.87 -7.92
C PRO A 108 -24.84 10.44 -7.71
N ASN A 109 -24.08 9.62 -6.97
CA ASN A 109 -24.45 8.26 -6.58
C ASN A 109 -25.18 8.19 -5.22
N ASN A 110 -25.64 9.33 -4.71
CA ASN A 110 -26.35 9.47 -3.44
C ASN A 110 -25.57 8.89 -2.23
N LEU A 111 -24.23 8.96 -2.27
CA LEU A 111 -23.39 8.49 -1.18
C LEU A 111 -23.24 9.55 -0.07
N PRO A 112 -23.15 9.16 1.21
CA PRO A 112 -22.99 10.09 2.33
C PRO A 112 -21.74 10.98 2.22
N PHE A 113 -21.79 12.18 2.81
CA PHE A 113 -20.75 13.21 2.67
C PHE A 113 -19.33 12.77 3.06
N TYR A 114 -19.23 11.81 3.98
CA TYR A 114 -17.97 11.25 4.47
C TYR A 114 -17.43 10.09 3.63
N SER A 115 -18.12 9.63 2.58
CA SER A 115 -17.70 8.50 1.76
C SER A 115 -16.31 8.71 1.16
N LEU A 116 -15.55 7.62 1.03
CA LEU A 116 -14.24 7.62 0.36
C LEU A 116 -14.39 7.10 -1.07
N TYR A 117 -13.63 7.68 -1.98
CA TYR A 117 -13.62 7.28 -3.39
C TYR A 117 -12.57 6.21 -3.64
N ASP A 118 -12.88 5.29 -4.56
CA ASP A 118 -12.01 4.20 -5.02
C ASP A 118 -11.50 3.26 -3.91
N ILE A 119 -12.32 3.09 -2.88
CA ILE A 119 -12.16 2.03 -1.89
C ILE A 119 -13.03 0.85 -2.33
N LYS A 120 -12.42 -0.33 -2.52
CA LYS A 120 -13.10 -1.56 -2.96
C LYS A 120 -12.58 -2.76 -2.18
N ASN A 121 -13.06 -3.96 -2.51
CA ASN A 121 -12.69 -5.19 -1.80
C ASN A 121 -11.17 -5.44 -1.83
N TYR A 122 -10.50 -5.16 -2.96
CA TYR A 122 -9.05 -5.32 -3.09
C TYR A 122 -8.24 -4.47 -2.09
N THR A 123 -8.77 -3.29 -1.70
CA THR A 123 -8.13 -2.43 -0.69
C THR A 123 -7.99 -3.15 0.65
N PHE A 124 -8.88 -4.10 0.93
CA PHE A 124 -8.91 -4.90 2.16
C PHE A 124 -8.27 -6.28 2.00
N SER A 125 -7.53 -6.56 0.91
CA SER A 125 -6.81 -7.82 0.79
C SER A 125 -5.83 -8.02 1.95
N ALA A 126 -5.67 -9.27 2.40
CA ALA A 126 -4.77 -9.60 3.49
C ALA A 126 -3.31 -9.38 3.09
N TYR A 127 -2.89 -9.88 1.92
CA TYR A 127 -1.53 -9.71 1.40
C TYR A 127 -1.54 -8.74 0.24
N LYS A 128 -0.58 -7.82 0.24
CA LYS A 128 -0.35 -6.89 -0.85
C LYS A 128 1.14 -6.70 -1.05
N VAL A 129 1.56 -6.50 -2.29
CA VAL A 129 2.88 -5.94 -2.58
C VAL A 129 2.70 -4.49 -2.97
N VAL A 130 3.39 -3.59 -2.27
CA VAL A 130 3.22 -2.13 -2.37
C VAL A 130 4.52 -1.46 -2.81
N TRP A 131 4.41 -0.43 -3.65
CA TRP A 131 5.52 0.45 -4.01
C TRP A 131 5.02 1.88 -4.25
N LYS A 132 5.94 2.84 -4.34
CA LYS A 132 5.60 4.25 -4.59
C LYS A 132 5.16 4.45 -6.04
N GLU A 133 4.05 5.15 -6.25
CA GLU A 133 3.57 5.52 -7.58
C GLU A 133 4.60 6.39 -8.33
N ILE A 134 5.25 7.31 -7.62
CA ILE A 134 6.25 8.22 -8.17
C ILE A 134 7.57 7.99 -7.47
N SER A 135 8.55 7.46 -8.20
CA SER A 135 9.89 7.12 -7.69
C SER A 135 10.90 6.99 -8.84
N THR A 136 12.19 7.11 -8.56
CA THR A 136 13.25 6.84 -9.56
C THR A 136 13.45 5.35 -9.81
N LYS A 137 12.99 4.50 -8.89
CA LYS A 137 13.04 3.03 -8.98
C LYS A 137 11.79 2.40 -8.38
N ILE A 138 11.47 1.20 -8.83
CA ILE A 138 10.44 0.37 -8.21
C ILE A 138 11.08 -0.32 -7.01
N GLU A 139 10.64 0.09 -5.83
CA GLU A 139 11.05 -0.47 -4.55
C GLU A 139 9.79 -0.98 -3.83
N GLY A 140 9.64 -2.29 -3.84
CA GLY A 140 8.51 -3.02 -3.30
C GLY A 140 8.72 -3.51 -1.87
N ALA A 141 7.62 -3.66 -1.16
CA ALA A 141 7.55 -4.42 0.08
C ALA A 141 6.25 -5.22 0.14
N VAL A 142 6.30 -6.40 0.73
CA VAL A 142 5.10 -7.16 1.10
C VAL A 142 4.51 -6.55 2.37
N VAL A 143 3.21 -6.31 2.37
CA VAL A 143 2.44 -5.93 3.55
C VAL A 143 1.31 -6.90 3.76
N HIS A 144 1.09 -7.24 5.02
CA HIS A 144 0.00 -8.10 5.45
C HIS A 144 -0.93 -7.35 6.43
N LYS A 145 -1.32 -8.00 7.52
CA LYS A 145 -2.05 -7.39 8.63
C LYS A 145 -1.12 -6.81 9.68
N LYS A 146 -1.54 -5.73 10.33
CA LYS A 146 -0.96 -5.24 11.60
C LYS A 146 -2.04 -5.35 12.67
N ASP A 147 -1.73 -6.03 13.77
CA ASP A 147 -2.67 -6.24 14.89
C ASP A 147 -4.04 -6.78 14.44
N SER A 148 -4.02 -7.78 13.56
CA SER A 148 -5.19 -8.39 12.90
C SER A 148 -6.00 -7.48 11.96
N ARG A 149 -5.61 -6.21 11.78
CA ARG A 149 -6.23 -5.26 10.84
C ARG A 149 -5.43 -5.22 9.53
N VAL A 150 -6.15 -5.19 8.41
CA VAL A 150 -5.51 -5.04 7.09
C VAL A 150 -4.92 -3.65 6.95
N ILE A 151 -3.71 -3.59 6.37
CA ILE A 151 -3.04 -2.32 6.09
C ILE A 151 -3.64 -1.71 4.82
N ILE A 152 -3.92 -0.41 4.88
CA ILE A 152 -4.54 0.37 3.80
C ILE A 152 -3.47 1.25 3.17
N PRO A 153 -3.08 0.99 1.90
CA PRO A 153 -2.20 1.89 1.15
C PRO A 153 -2.89 3.22 0.86
N ASP A 154 -2.16 4.33 0.96
CA ASP A 154 -2.64 5.62 0.48
C ASP A 154 -2.65 5.70 -1.06
N HIS A 155 -3.33 6.71 -1.60
CA HIS A 155 -3.43 6.95 -3.04
C HIS A 155 -2.10 7.32 -3.75
N LYS A 156 -0.96 7.33 -3.04
CA LYS A 156 0.39 7.55 -3.61
C LYS A 156 1.19 6.25 -3.67
N LEU A 157 0.59 5.15 -3.25
CA LEU A 157 1.12 3.81 -3.41
C LEU A 157 0.35 3.10 -4.52
N VAL A 158 1.10 2.30 -5.27
CA VAL A 158 0.55 1.28 -6.16
C VAL A 158 0.68 -0.05 -5.42
N PHE A 159 -0.28 -0.95 -5.65
CA PHE A 159 -0.22 -2.27 -5.06
C PHE A 159 -0.91 -3.33 -5.92
N VAL A 160 -0.55 -4.58 -5.66
CA VAL A 160 -1.20 -5.79 -6.17
C VAL A 160 -1.66 -6.63 -4.98
N GLU A 161 -2.92 -7.07 -4.97
CA GLU A 161 -3.41 -8.01 -3.97
C GLU A 161 -2.98 -9.46 -4.25
N PHE A 162 -2.75 -10.21 -3.17
CA PHE A 162 -2.45 -11.63 -3.20
C PHE A 162 -3.29 -12.38 -2.17
N ASN A 163 -3.52 -13.66 -2.41
CA ASN A 163 -4.19 -14.55 -1.46
C ASN A 163 -3.19 -15.42 -0.68
N ASP A 164 -1.98 -15.59 -1.22
CA ASP A 164 -0.93 -16.40 -0.62
C ASP A 164 0.30 -15.55 -0.25
N ASP A 165 0.89 -15.89 0.90
CA ASP A 165 2.08 -15.24 1.41
C ASP A 165 3.29 -15.49 0.51
N SER A 166 3.47 -16.73 0.05
CA SER A 166 4.63 -17.13 -0.75
C SER A 166 4.56 -16.53 -2.16
N GLU A 167 3.39 -16.52 -2.78
CA GLU A 167 3.14 -15.84 -4.06
C GLU A 167 3.45 -14.34 -3.96
N SER A 168 2.99 -13.68 -2.89
CA SER A 168 3.27 -12.25 -2.69
C SER A 168 4.76 -11.97 -2.54
N HIS A 169 5.49 -12.83 -1.82
CA HIS A 169 6.92 -12.69 -1.64
C HIS A 169 7.72 -13.01 -2.91
N PHE A 170 7.28 -13.99 -3.70
CA PHE A 170 7.83 -14.28 -5.02
C PHE A 170 7.71 -13.06 -5.93
N PHE A 171 6.50 -12.50 -6.07
CA PHE A 171 6.28 -11.29 -6.86
C PHE A 171 7.12 -10.12 -6.35
N CYS A 172 7.22 -9.95 -5.03
CA CYS A 172 8.04 -8.90 -4.43
C CYS A 172 9.54 -9.08 -4.75
N ALA A 173 10.03 -10.33 -4.84
CA ALA A 173 11.40 -10.62 -5.26
C ALA A 173 11.64 -10.14 -6.70
N LEU A 174 10.72 -10.47 -7.61
CA LEU A 174 10.80 -10.08 -9.01
C LEU A 174 10.86 -8.57 -9.19
N ILE A 175 9.91 -7.82 -8.60
CA ILE A 175 9.85 -6.37 -8.84
C ILE A 175 11.02 -5.58 -8.25
N ASN A 176 11.73 -6.18 -7.28
CA ASN A 176 12.86 -5.58 -6.60
C ASN A 176 14.21 -5.98 -7.21
N SER A 177 14.22 -6.88 -8.19
CA SER A 177 15.44 -7.28 -8.87
C SER A 177 15.94 -6.19 -9.82
N THR A 178 17.23 -6.25 -10.11
CA THR A 178 17.89 -5.34 -11.05
C THR A 178 17.37 -5.54 -12.49
N PRO A 179 17.22 -6.77 -13.01
CA PRO A 179 16.60 -6.99 -14.32
C PRO A 179 15.23 -6.33 -14.46
N PHE A 180 14.35 -6.53 -13.48
CA PHE A 180 13.00 -5.94 -13.53
C PHE A 180 13.06 -4.41 -13.55
N ASN A 181 13.85 -3.79 -12.67
CA ASN A 181 13.98 -2.33 -12.63
C ASN A 181 14.58 -1.78 -13.93
N PHE A 182 15.58 -2.46 -14.51
CA PHE A 182 16.17 -2.05 -15.78
C PHE A 182 15.14 -2.03 -16.92
N PHE A 183 14.33 -3.09 -17.04
CA PHE A 183 13.25 -3.13 -18.03
C PHE A 183 12.15 -2.10 -17.75
N ALA A 184 11.73 -1.97 -16.50
CA ALA A 184 10.71 -1.00 -16.10
C ALA A 184 11.12 0.45 -16.43
N LEU A 185 12.38 0.80 -16.16
CA LEU A 185 12.90 2.14 -16.36
C LEU A 185 13.20 2.44 -17.84
N SER A 186 13.58 1.43 -18.61
CA SER A 186 13.80 1.59 -20.05
C SER A 186 12.49 1.70 -20.85
N SER A 187 11.39 1.12 -20.36
CA SER A 187 10.07 1.24 -21.03
C SER A 187 9.26 2.47 -20.61
N SER A 188 9.55 3.06 -19.45
CA SER A 188 8.82 4.22 -18.92
C SER A 188 9.45 5.56 -19.32
N VAL A 189 8.71 6.40 -20.04
CA VAL A 189 9.11 7.80 -20.37
C VAL A 189 9.00 8.73 -19.15
N THR A 190 8.37 8.28 -18.05
CA THR A 190 8.08 9.09 -16.87
C THR A 190 8.30 8.31 -15.57
N THR A 191 8.55 9.03 -14.47
CA THR A 191 8.75 8.48 -13.11
C THR A 191 7.49 7.90 -12.46
N GLN A 192 6.43 7.64 -13.24
CA GLN A 192 5.14 7.15 -12.77
C GLN A 192 5.00 5.64 -13.03
N HIS A 193 5.14 4.84 -11.98
CA HIS A 193 5.13 3.39 -12.03
C HIS A 193 3.71 2.82 -11.94
N ALA A 194 2.93 3.02 -13.00
CA ALA A 194 1.58 2.46 -13.08
C ALA A 194 1.61 0.92 -13.23
N PRO A 195 0.59 0.18 -12.77
CA PRO A 195 0.50 -1.28 -12.94
C PRO A 195 0.65 -1.79 -14.38
N LYS A 196 0.50 -0.91 -15.38
CA LYS A 196 0.72 -1.23 -16.79
C LYS A 196 2.11 -1.82 -17.04
N VAL A 197 3.14 -1.37 -16.30
CA VAL A 197 4.52 -1.86 -16.42
C VAL A 197 4.60 -3.37 -16.17
N LEU A 198 3.72 -3.92 -15.33
CA LEU A 198 3.68 -5.36 -15.05
C LEU A 198 3.28 -6.20 -16.26
N ARG A 199 2.46 -5.64 -17.17
CA ARG A 199 2.06 -6.34 -18.42
C ARG A 199 3.17 -6.34 -19.46
N GLU A 200 4.12 -5.41 -19.36
CA GLU A 200 5.20 -5.24 -20.34
C GLU A 200 6.40 -6.16 -20.01
N ILE A 201 6.65 -6.44 -18.72
CA ILE A 201 7.83 -7.21 -18.23
C ILE A 201 7.57 -8.74 -18.15
N MET A 202 6.38 -9.22 -18.59
CA MET A 202 6.00 -10.64 -18.57
C MET A 202 6.26 -11.32 -17.22
N VAL A 203 5.70 -10.77 -16.14
CA VAL A 203 5.82 -11.38 -14.80
C VAL A 203 5.12 -12.75 -14.79
N PRO A 204 5.84 -13.87 -14.55
CA PRO A 204 5.24 -15.20 -14.53
C PRO A 204 4.30 -15.38 -13.33
N GLN A 205 3.34 -16.29 -13.47
CA GLN A 205 2.51 -16.72 -12.35
C GLN A 205 3.33 -17.61 -11.41
N PHE A 206 3.11 -17.49 -10.10
CA PHE A 206 3.80 -18.31 -9.12
C PHE A 206 3.42 -19.79 -9.25
N ASP A 207 4.39 -20.64 -9.55
CA ASP A 207 4.28 -22.10 -9.45
C ASP A 207 4.85 -22.59 -8.10
N PRO A 208 4.03 -23.15 -7.20
CA PRO A 208 4.49 -23.68 -5.93
C PRO A 208 5.28 -24.99 -6.06
N SER A 209 5.35 -25.61 -7.24
CA SER A 209 6.19 -26.80 -7.50
C SER A 209 7.57 -26.46 -8.06
N ASP A 210 7.77 -25.22 -8.50
CA ASP A 210 9.04 -24.73 -9.01
C ASP A 210 9.98 -24.29 -7.87
N SER A 211 11.18 -24.87 -7.82
CA SER A 211 12.15 -24.59 -6.76
C SER A 211 12.69 -23.15 -6.81
N THR A 212 12.90 -22.60 -8.00
CA THR A 212 13.38 -21.23 -8.20
C THR A 212 12.36 -20.23 -7.67
N HIS A 213 11.07 -20.48 -7.93
CA HIS A 213 9.97 -19.67 -7.39
C HIS A 213 9.90 -19.72 -5.86
N GLN A 214 10.05 -20.91 -5.28
CA GLN A 214 10.10 -21.09 -3.82
C GLN A 214 11.31 -20.36 -3.21
N ASP A 215 12.47 -20.44 -3.85
CA ASP A 215 13.70 -19.80 -3.37
C ASP A 215 13.62 -18.28 -3.44
N LEU A 216 13.08 -17.71 -4.51
CA LEU A 216 12.81 -16.27 -4.61
C LEU A 216 11.84 -15.79 -3.52
N SER A 217 10.79 -16.56 -3.26
CA SER A 217 9.86 -16.28 -2.15
C SER A 217 10.59 -16.29 -0.79
N ARG A 218 11.41 -17.31 -0.54
CA ARG A 218 12.21 -17.44 0.68
C ARG A 218 13.22 -16.29 0.85
N LEU A 219 13.96 -15.95 -0.20
CA LEU A 219 14.93 -14.84 -0.20
C LEU A 219 14.23 -13.51 0.08
N SER A 220 13.08 -13.27 -0.54
CA SER A 220 12.26 -12.08 -0.25
C SER A 220 11.84 -12.02 1.22
N LYS A 221 11.34 -13.12 1.81
CA LYS A 221 11.00 -13.17 3.26
C LYS A 221 12.20 -12.85 4.14
N GLU A 222 13.36 -13.42 3.81
CA GLU A 222 14.60 -13.17 4.54
C GLU A 222 15.09 -11.73 4.40
N SER A 223 14.98 -11.13 3.21
CA SER A 223 15.30 -9.71 2.98
C SER A 223 14.42 -8.81 3.84
N HIS A 224 13.11 -9.05 3.90
CA HIS A 224 12.21 -8.29 4.78
C HIS A 224 12.61 -8.42 6.27
N ARG A 225 12.96 -9.64 6.71
CA ARG A 225 13.40 -9.90 8.09
C ARG A 225 14.69 -9.15 8.42
N LYS A 226 15.71 -9.25 7.56
CA LYS A 226 17.01 -8.59 7.75
C LYS A 226 16.90 -7.07 7.69
N THR A 227 16.19 -6.52 6.70
CA THR A 227 15.96 -5.07 6.60
C THR A 227 15.20 -4.55 7.82
N ALA A 228 14.21 -5.28 8.34
CA ALA A 228 13.50 -4.90 9.56
C ALA A 228 14.40 -4.90 10.81
N ALA A 229 15.47 -5.69 10.82
CA ALA A 229 16.49 -5.74 11.87
C ALA A 229 17.65 -4.76 11.64
N GLY A 230 17.62 -3.96 10.57
CA GLY A 230 18.71 -3.04 10.21
C GLY A 230 19.95 -3.73 9.65
N ILE A 231 19.81 -4.99 9.20
CA ILE A 231 20.86 -5.78 8.56
C ILE A 231 20.76 -5.56 7.05
N ASP A 232 21.92 -5.34 6.43
CA ASP A 232 22.03 -5.22 4.98
C ASP A 232 21.66 -6.52 4.25
N VAL A 233 21.14 -6.39 3.04
CA VAL A 233 20.59 -7.49 2.25
C VAL A 233 21.26 -7.66 0.89
N ILE A 234 22.40 -7.01 0.64
CA ILE A 234 23.10 -7.02 -0.67
C ILE A 234 23.34 -8.46 -1.15
N ASP A 235 23.81 -9.37 -0.29
CA ASP A 235 24.06 -10.77 -0.67
C ASP A 235 22.77 -11.52 -1.06
N LEU A 236 21.62 -11.14 -0.49
CA LEU A 236 20.33 -11.72 -0.84
C LEU A 236 19.78 -11.10 -2.13
N GLU A 237 20.00 -9.81 -2.33
CA GLU A 237 19.66 -9.13 -3.58
C GLU A 237 20.46 -9.69 -4.75
N GLU A 238 21.73 -10.04 -4.55
CA GLU A 238 22.56 -10.69 -5.56
C GLU A 238 22.00 -12.06 -5.95
N GLN A 239 21.65 -12.90 -4.97
CA GLN A 239 21.00 -14.19 -5.22
C GLN A 239 19.63 -14.05 -5.90
N ILE A 240 18.85 -13.03 -5.52
CA ILE A 240 17.58 -12.73 -6.19
C ILE A 240 17.86 -12.38 -7.64
N ASP A 241 18.83 -11.51 -7.92
CA ASP A 241 19.16 -11.10 -9.29
C ASP A 241 19.57 -12.31 -10.15
N GLU A 242 20.38 -13.22 -9.63
CA GLU A 242 20.77 -14.48 -10.32
C GLU A 242 19.55 -15.35 -10.64
N LEU A 243 18.70 -15.65 -9.64
CA LEU A 243 17.52 -16.49 -9.86
C LEU A 243 16.47 -15.82 -10.76
N THR A 244 16.36 -14.48 -10.73
CA THR A 244 15.46 -13.78 -11.65
C THR A 244 16.00 -13.73 -13.08
N ALA A 245 17.33 -13.77 -13.27
CA ALA A 245 17.91 -13.90 -14.59
C ALA A 245 17.50 -15.22 -15.25
N GLU A 246 17.45 -16.32 -14.49
CA GLU A 246 16.96 -17.61 -14.98
C GLU A 246 15.50 -17.53 -15.46
N ILE A 247 14.63 -16.83 -14.71
CA ILE A 247 13.21 -16.65 -15.08
C ILE A 247 13.04 -15.92 -16.42
N TRP A 248 13.90 -14.93 -16.69
CA TRP A 248 13.86 -14.16 -17.94
C TRP A 248 14.85 -14.66 -19.00
N GLU A 249 15.41 -15.87 -18.82
CA GLU A 249 16.35 -16.50 -19.74
C GLU A 249 17.58 -15.64 -20.06
N LEU A 250 18.03 -14.83 -19.10
CA LEU A 250 19.20 -13.97 -19.21
C LEU A 250 20.48 -14.73 -18.88
N THR A 251 21.51 -14.56 -19.69
CA THR A 251 22.85 -15.05 -19.39
C THR A 251 23.49 -14.23 -18.26
N MET A 252 24.49 -14.82 -17.58
CA MET A 252 25.26 -14.10 -16.55
C MET A 252 26.00 -12.86 -17.10
N GLU A 253 26.38 -12.89 -18.37
CA GLU A 253 26.99 -11.73 -19.04
C GLU A 253 25.97 -10.61 -19.26
N GLU A 254 24.75 -10.94 -19.71
CA GLU A 254 23.66 -9.97 -19.84
C GLU A 254 23.24 -9.40 -18.49
N LEU A 255 23.12 -10.24 -17.46
CA LEU A 255 22.84 -9.80 -16.10
C LEU A 255 23.88 -8.81 -15.60
N LYS A 256 25.17 -9.10 -15.83
CA LYS A 256 26.26 -8.19 -15.48
C LYS A 256 26.15 -6.85 -16.23
N ASN A 257 25.92 -6.88 -17.54
CA ASN A 257 25.76 -5.67 -18.35
C ASN A 257 24.55 -4.83 -17.88
N ILE A 258 23.45 -5.47 -17.48
CA ILE A 258 22.28 -4.83 -16.89
C ILE A 258 22.64 -4.15 -15.56
N LYS A 259 23.39 -4.82 -14.68
CA LYS A 259 23.84 -4.27 -13.39
C LYS A 259 24.74 -3.04 -13.58
N ASP A 260 25.71 -3.14 -14.48
CA ASP A 260 26.64 -2.05 -14.80
C ASP A 260 25.86 -0.84 -15.35
N SER A 261 24.96 -1.06 -16.33
CA SER A 261 24.12 0.01 -16.90
C SER A 261 23.18 0.64 -15.86
N SER A 262 22.64 -0.15 -14.95
CA SER A 262 21.75 0.33 -13.88
C SER A 262 22.47 1.16 -12.81
N ALA A 263 23.78 0.99 -12.66
CA ALA A 263 24.60 1.82 -11.78
C ALA A 263 24.84 3.21 -12.38
N GLU A 264 24.95 3.32 -13.70
CA GLU A 264 25.11 4.59 -14.43
C GLU A 264 23.83 5.42 -14.49
N LEU A 265 22.66 4.79 -14.38
CA LEU A 265 21.34 5.44 -14.34
C LEU A 265 20.95 5.99 -12.95
N ARG A 266 21.82 5.90 -11.93
CA ARG A 266 21.59 6.40 -10.56
C ARG A 266 21.91 7.88 -10.41
#